data_AF-A0A147K2K7-F1
#
_entry.id   AF-A0A147K2K7-F1
#
_cell.length_a   1.000
_cell.length_b   1.000
_cell.length_c   1.000
_cell.angle_alpha   90.00
_cell.angle_beta   90.00
_cell.angle_gamma   90.00
#
_symmetry.space_group_name_H-M   'P 1'
#
loop_
_entity.id
_entity.type
_entity.pdbx_description
1 polymer ?
#
loop_
_entity_poly.entity_id
_entity_poly.type
_entity_poly.pdbx_seq_one_letter_code
_entity_poly.pdbx_strand_id
1 'polypeptide(L)'
;MNRKPNSQNPPCPRCGATHVVKNGSKGGRPRWVCRNCGRSFGPTLGTAMYRLRATPTEVARTLLVVMRRGSLSAAEEITGHKYETIGRWLRMAAQHAEALTEVLVHDLHLSQVEVDAFWSFVKKSVRRLEIQTPRRAGWARVGDV
;
A
#
# COMPACT_ATOMS: atom_id res chain seq x y z
N MET A 1 2.97 -12.03 37.21
CA MET A 1 3.13 -13.33 36.49
C MET A 1 3.86 -13.10 35.17
N ASN A 2 5.03 -13.71 34.98
CA ASN A 2 5.73 -13.70 33.70
C ASN A 2 4.99 -14.61 32.71
N ARG A 3 4.36 -14.01 31.69
CA ARG A 3 3.73 -14.76 30.60
C ARG A 3 4.84 -15.41 29.77
N LYS A 4 4.80 -16.73 29.62
CA LYS A 4 5.75 -17.47 28.78
C LYS A 4 5.56 -17.11 27.30
N PRO A 5 6.63 -17.06 26.50
CA PRO A 5 6.52 -16.93 25.05
C PRO A 5 5.75 -18.13 24.47
N ASN A 6 4.93 -17.86 23.45
CA ASN A 6 4.25 -18.89 22.66
C ASN A 6 4.88 -18.89 21.26
N SER A 7 5.30 -20.06 20.78
CA SER A 7 5.91 -20.24 19.46
C SER A 7 4.98 -19.85 18.30
N GLN A 8 3.67 -19.83 18.53
CA GLN A 8 2.66 -19.41 17.55
C GLN A 8 2.48 -17.88 17.49
N ASN A 9 3.12 -17.10 18.37
CA ASN A 9 3.06 -15.65 18.28
C ASN A 9 3.97 -15.14 17.16
N PRO A 10 3.56 -14.09 16.43
CA PRO A 10 4.40 -13.50 15.40
C PRO A 10 5.69 -12.92 16.01
N PRO A 11 6.82 -12.97 15.29
CA PRO A 11 8.06 -12.34 15.73
C PRO A 11 7.89 -10.82 15.81
N CYS A 12 8.76 -10.17 16.59
CA CYS A 12 8.70 -8.72 16.72
C CYS A 12 9.07 -8.04 15.39
N PRO A 13 8.21 -7.18 14.83
CA PRO A 13 8.48 -6.51 13.55
C PRO A 13 9.57 -5.43 13.63
N ARG A 14 10.05 -5.09 14.84
CA ARG A 14 11.12 -4.11 15.03
C ARG A 14 12.50 -4.75 15.16
N CYS A 15 12.62 -5.81 15.94
CA CYS A 15 13.92 -6.41 16.30
C CYS A 15 14.01 -7.92 16.02
N GLY A 16 13.00 -8.52 15.36
CA GLY A 16 13.00 -9.95 15.01
C GLY A 16 12.83 -10.93 16.17
N ALA A 17 12.89 -10.47 17.42
CA ALA A 17 12.82 -11.36 18.59
C ALA A 17 11.51 -12.16 18.66
N THR A 18 11.62 -13.44 19.00
CA THR A 18 10.49 -14.39 19.14
C THR A 18 9.84 -14.35 20.53
N HIS A 19 10.47 -13.70 21.52
CA HIS A 19 9.88 -13.50 22.84
C HIS A 19 8.78 -12.42 22.80
N VAL A 20 7.65 -12.79 22.21
CA VAL A 20 6.46 -11.98 22.03
C VAL A 20 5.32 -12.60 22.83
N VAL A 21 4.59 -11.77 23.58
CA VAL A 21 3.46 -12.23 24.40
C VAL A 21 2.20 -11.43 24.07
N LYS A 22 1.03 -12.09 24.18
CA LYS A 22 -0.27 -11.45 23.98
C LYS A 22 -0.50 -10.37 25.04
N ASN A 23 -0.92 -9.18 24.60
CA ASN A 23 -1.17 -7.98 25.39
C ASN A 23 -2.64 -7.51 25.22
N GLY A 24 -3.57 -8.43 25.48
CA GLY A 24 -5.01 -8.16 25.33
C GLY A 24 -5.48 -8.12 23.87
N SER A 25 -6.63 -7.50 23.66
CA SER A 25 -7.24 -7.27 22.35
C SER A 25 -7.86 -5.88 22.28
N LYS A 26 -7.99 -5.33 21.06
CA LYS A 26 -8.72 -4.07 20.81
C LYS A 26 -9.60 -4.26 19.59
N GLY A 27 -10.91 -4.05 19.75
CA GLY A 27 -11.88 -4.24 18.66
C GLY A 27 -11.84 -5.66 18.07
N GLY A 28 -11.81 -6.67 18.94
CA GLY A 28 -11.72 -8.09 18.53
C GLY A 28 -10.35 -8.56 18.02
N ARG A 29 -9.42 -7.65 17.72
CA ARG A 29 -8.09 -7.99 17.20
C ARG A 29 -7.09 -8.16 18.35
N PRO A 30 -6.30 -9.26 18.40
CA PRO A 30 -5.28 -9.43 19.43
C PRO A 30 -4.20 -8.35 19.31
N ARG A 31 -3.56 -8.03 20.43
CA ARG A 31 -2.33 -7.23 20.44
C ARG A 31 -1.22 -8.05 21.08
N TRP A 32 0.01 -7.73 20.70
CA TRP A 32 1.20 -8.34 21.26
C TRP A 32 2.17 -7.29 21.76
N VAL A 33 3.06 -7.68 22.67
CA VAL A 33 4.19 -6.89 23.12
C VAL A 33 5.46 -7.74 23.07
N CYS A 34 6.52 -7.18 22.49
CA CYS A 34 7.84 -7.78 22.51
C CYS A 34 8.48 -7.57 23.88
N ARG A 35 8.98 -8.64 24.50
CA ARG A 35 9.68 -8.56 25.79
C ARG A 35 11.15 -8.19 25.67
N ASN A 36 11.71 -8.22 24.46
CA ASN A 36 13.07 -7.75 24.19
C ASN A 36 13.12 -6.22 24.05
N CYS A 37 12.34 -5.64 23.12
CA CYS A 37 12.40 -4.20 22.82
C CYS A 37 11.21 -3.38 23.34
N GLY A 38 10.26 -3.99 24.05
CA GLY A 38 9.07 -3.34 24.61
C GLY A 38 8.00 -2.91 23.60
N ARG A 39 8.22 -3.11 22.29
CA ARG A 39 7.29 -2.66 21.25
C ARG A 39 5.97 -3.42 21.30
N SER A 40 4.85 -2.69 21.35
CA SER A 40 3.51 -3.25 21.14
C SER A 40 3.09 -3.17 19.67
N PHE A 41 2.43 -4.22 19.19
CA PHE A 41 1.94 -4.29 17.81
C PHE A 41 0.65 -5.12 17.70
N GLY A 42 0.00 -5.03 16.54
CA GLY A 42 -1.21 -5.80 16.21
C GLY A 42 -1.03 -6.53 14.89
N PRO A 43 -2.03 -7.33 14.47
CA PRO A 43 -1.88 -8.29 13.37
C PRO A 43 -1.68 -7.63 12.02
N THR A 44 -2.19 -6.41 11.84
CA THR A 44 -2.09 -5.68 10.58
C THR A 44 -0.87 -4.76 10.53
N LEU A 45 0.01 -4.75 11.53
CA LEU A 45 1.21 -3.90 11.46
C LEU A 45 2.11 -4.39 10.32
N GLY A 46 2.47 -3.46 9.41
CA GLY A 46 3.30 -3.78 8.24
C GLY A 46 2.51 -4.29 7.03
N THR A 47 1.18 -4.38 7.10
CA THR A 47 0.35 -4.75 5.95
C THR A 47 -0.42 -3.55 5.42
N ALA A 48 -0.95 -3.66 4.19
CA ALA A 48 -1.83 -2.65 3.59
C ALA A 48 -3.11 -2.39 4.41
N MET A 49 -3.43 -3.27 5.36
CA MET A 49 -4.58 -3.18 6.26
C MET A 49 -4.25 -2.48 7.59
N TYR A 50 -3.04 -1.93 7.73
CA TYR A 50 -2.63 -1.26 8.96
C TYR A 50 -3.49 -0.02 9.24
N ARG A 51 -4.02 0.08 10.47
CA ARG A 51 -4.89 1.19 10.93
C ARG A 51 -6.17 1.39 10.10
N LEU A 52 -6.58 0.39 9.32
CA LEU A 52 -7.89 0.40 8.67
C LEU A 52 -8.97 -0.16 9.60
N ARG A 53 -10.11 0.56 9.63
CA ARG A 53 -11.34 0.12 10.29
C ARG A 53 -12.14 -0.82 9.39
N ALA A 54 -12.17 -0.53 8.09
CA ALA A 54 -12.77 -1.39 7.08
C ALA A 54 -12.12 -2.79 7.10
N THR A 55 -12.92 -3.78 6.74
CA THR A 55 -12.48 -5.16 6.59
C THR A 55 -11.60 -5.32 5.34
N PRO A 56 -10.70 -6.30 5.30
CA PRO A 56 -9.89 -6.56 4.11
C PRO A 56 -10.75 -6.82 2.86
N THR A 57 -11.89 -7.48 3.02
CA THR A 57 -12.85 -7.77 1.95
C THR A 57 -13.49 -6.51 1.39
N GLU A 58 -13.89 -5.56 2.24
CA GLU A 58 -14.41 -4.27 1.79
C GLU A 58 -13.36 -3.48 1.02
N VAL A 59 -12.15 -3.35 1.58
CA VAL A 59 -11.05 -2.62 0.93
C VAL A 59 -10.71 -3.26 -0.43
N ALA A 60 -10.58 -4.59 -0.48
CA ALA A 60 -10.30 -5.31 -1.71
C ALA A 60 -11.42 -5.11 -2.75
N ARG A 61 -12.69 -5.24 -2.36
CA ARG A 61 -13.83 -5.01 -3.25
C ARG A 61 -13.82 -3.59 -3.82
N THR A 62 -13.61 -2.58 -2.98
CA THR A 62 -13.55 -1.19 -3.43
C THR A 62 -12.40 -0.94 -4.40
N LEU A 63 -11.20 -1.46 -4.11
CA LEU A 63 -10.06 -1.32 -5.01
C LEU A 63 -10.28 -2.05 -6.35
N LEU A 64 -10.92 -3.22 -6.33
CA LEU A 64 -11.28 -3.95 -7.56
C LEU A 64 -12.26 -3.17 -8.43
N VAL A 65 -13.24 -2.46 -7.84
CA VAL A 65 -14.14 -1.58 -8.58
C VAL A 65 -13.36 -0.47 -9.29
N VAL A 66 -12.41 0.17 -8.59
CA VAL A 66 -11.54 1.20 -9.21
C VAL A 66 -10.71 0.60 -10.35
N MET A 67 -10.09 -0.56 -10.15
CA MET A 67 -9.23 -1.20 -11.16
C MET A 67 -10.00 -1.64 -12.42
N ARG A 68 -11.27 -2.03 -12.30
CA ARG A 68 -12.10 -2.48 -13.44
C ARG A 68 -12.71 -1.33 -14.25
N ARG A 69 -11.98 -0.23 -14.42
CA ARG A 69 -12.39 1.01 -15.11
C ARG A 69 -13.35 1.91 -14.32
N GLY A 70 -13.46 1.73 -13.01
CA GLY A 70 -14.24 2.64 -12.15
C GLY A 70 -13.47 3.93 -11.86
N SER A 71 -14.15 5.08 -11.91
CA SER A 71 -13.64 6.31 -11.30
C SER A 71 -13.73 6.21 -9.77
N LEU A 72 -12.99 7.04 -9.03
CA LEU A 72 -13.13 7.10 -7.57
C LEU A 72 -14.57 7.47 -7.15
N SER A 73 -15.25 8.31 -7.94
CA SER A 73 -16.65 8.68 -7.72
C SER A 73 -17.60 7.50 -7.94
N ALA A 74 -17.39 6.72 -9.00
CA ALA A 74 -18.17 5.50 -9.23
C ALA A 74 -17.94 4.46 -8.12
N ALA A 75 -16.71 4.34 -7.62
CA ALA A 75 -16.41 3.48 -6.49
C ALA A 75 -17.06 3.98 -5.19
N GLU A 76 -17.16 5.31 -4.98
CA GLU A 76 -17.91 5.88 -3.85
C GLU A 76 -19.40 5.55 -3.96
N GLU A 77 -20.01 5.70 -5.13
CA GLU A 77 -21.43 5.37 -5.37
C GLU A 77 -21.71 3.89 -5.12
N ILE A 78 -20.86 2.99 -5.63
CA ILE A 78 -21.05 1.54 -5.52
C ILE A 78 -20.79 1.01 -4.10
N THR A 79 -19.80 1.58 -3.40
CA THR A 79 -19.31 1.03 -2.12
C THR A 79 -19.71 1.83 -0.89
N GLY A 80 -20.23 3.05 -1.07
CA GLY A 80 -20.60 3.97 0.01
C GLY A 80 -19.40 4.59 0.74
N HIS A 81 -18.16 4.29 0.35
CA HIS A 81 -16.97 4.88 0.94
C HIS A 81 -16.61 6.19 0.23
N LYS A 82 -16.38 7.26 1.00
CA LYS A 82 -15.96 8.56 0.46
C LYS A 82 -14.74 8.46 -0.45
N TYR A 83 -14.76 9.17 -1.59
CA TYR A 83 -13.68 9.11 -2.58
C TYR A 83 -12.29 9.41 -1.97
N GLU A 84 -12.19 10.27 -0.95
CA GLU A 84 -10.92 10.55 -0.26
C GLU A 84 -10.39 9.32 0.49
N THR A 85 -11.31 8.55 1.08
CA THR A 85 -10.98 7.30 1.78
C THR A 85 -10.51 6.24 0.79
N ILE A 86 -11.23 6.11 -0.33
CA ILE A 86 -10.84 5.22 -1.43
C ILE A 86 -9.46 5.61 -1.98
N GLY A 87 -9.25 6.89 -2.25
CA GLY A 87 -7.98 7.42 -2.74
C GLY A 87 -6.83 7.21 -1.74
N ARG A 88 -7.10 7.20 -0.43
CA ARG A 88 -6.11 6.81 0.58
C ARG A 88 -5.79 5.33 0.50
N TRP A 89 -6.79 4.45 0.37
CA TRP A 89 -6.56 3.01 0.21
C TRP A 89 -5.75 2.71 -1.05
N LEU A 90 -6.08 3.37 -2.16
CA LEU A 90 -5.37 3.21 -3.43
C LEU A 90 -3.89 3.59 -3.30
N ARG A 91 -3.57 4.72 -2.63
CA ARG A 91 -2.18 5.12 -2.38
C ARG A 91 -1.42 4.12 -1.51
N MET A 92 -2.06 3.59 -0.47
CA MET A 92 -1.42 2.57 0.37
C MET A 92 -1.18 1.28 -0.43
N ALA A 93 -2.15 0.84 -1.23
CA ALA A 93 -1.98 -0.31 -2.11
C ALA A 93 -0.85 -0.10 -3.13
N ALA A 94 -0.75 1.10 -3.72
CA ALA A 94 0.33 1.45 -4.65
C ALA A 94 1.71 1.39 -3.99
N GLN A 95 1.87 1.91 -2.77
CA GLN A 95 3.14 1.82 -2.02
C GLN A 95 3.55 0.37 -1.75
N HIS A 96 2.57 -0.48 -1.41
CA HIS A 96 2.84 -1.91 -1.21
C HIS A 96 3.16 -2.62 -2.53
N ALA A 97 2.51 -2.25 -3.63
CA ALA A 97 2.81 -2.80 -4.95
C ALA A 97 4.23 -2.42 -5.40
N GLU A 98 4.64 -1.17 -5.18
CA GLU A 98 6.01 -0.70 -5.46
C GLU A 98 7.05 -1.49 -4.67
N ALA A 99 6.82 -1.69 -3.37
CA ALA A 99 7.72 -2.51 -2.54
C ALA A 99 7.78 -3.98 -3.00
N LEU A 100 6.68 -4.55 -3.50
CA LEU A 100 6.69 -5.89 -4.08
C LEU A 100 7.43 -5.93 -5.42
N THR A 101 7.23 -4.93 -6.27
CA THR A 101 7.96 -4.80 -7.54
C THR A 101 9.46 -4.76 -7.28
N GLU A 102 9.92 -3.96 -6.33
CA GLU A 102 11.35 -3.88 -5.98
C GLU A 102 11.92 -5.25 -5.57
N VAL A 103 11.17 -6.02 -4.79
CA VAL A 103 11.60 -7.34 -4.31
C VAL A 103 11.45 -8.43 -5.37
N LEU A 104 10.51 -8.33 -6.30
CA LEU A 104 10.20 -9.39 -7.27
C LEU A 104 10.81 -9.15 -8.65
N VAL A 105 11.06 -7.89 -9.01
CA VAL A 105 11.56 -7.45 -10.32
C VAL A 105 13.00 -6.98 -10.16
N HIS A 106 13.85 -7.87 -9.65
CA HIS A 106 15.31 -7.71 -9.60
C HIS A 106 15.97 -8.99 -10.11
N ASP A 107 17.15 -8.88 -10.74
CA ASP A 107 17.97 -10.01 -11.21
C ASP A 107 17.20 -11.09 -11.99
N LEU A 108 16.27 -10.66 -12.86
CA LEU A 108 15.46 -11.56 -13.67
C LEU A 108 16.31 -12.18 -14.79
N HIS A 109 16.49 -13.50 -14.73
CA HIS A 109 17.24 -14.28 -15.72
C HIS A 109 16.35 -14.59 -16.94
N LEU A 110 15.96 -13.55 -17.68
CA LEU A 110 15.06 -13.66 -18.82
C LEU A 110 15.85 -13.96 -20.11
N SER A 111 15.39 -14.94 -20.89
CA SER A 111 15.94 -15.24 -22.22
C SER A 111 15.42 -14.31 -23.32
N GLN A 112 14.27 -13.67 -23.09
CA GLN A 112 13.62 -12.76 -24.03
C GLN A 112 12.81 -11.72 -23.26
N VAL A 113 12.76 -10.48 -23.76
CA VAL A 113 12.02 -9.37 -23.17
C VAL A 113 11.20 -8.69 -24.26
N GLU A 114 9.93 -8.41 -23.96
CA GLU A 114 9.05 -7.57 -24.78
C GLU A 114 8.73 -6.30 -24.00
N VAL A 115 8.76 -5.16 -24.70
CA VAL A 115 8.46 -3.85 -24.13
C VAL A 115 7.30 -3.26 -24.91
N ASP A 116 6.20 -2.98 -24.22
CA ASP A 116 5.04 -2.27 -24.76
C ASP A 116 4.92 -0.88 -24.14
N ALA A 117 4.37 0.06 -24.88
CA ALA A 117 4.23 1.46 -24.46
C ALA A 117 2.77 1.93 -24.58
N PHE A 118 2.22 2.37 -23.45
CA PHE A 118 0.90 3.00 -23.39
C PHE A 118 1.01 4.48 -23.02
N TRP A 119 0.32 5.34 -23.77
CA TRP A 119 0.31 6.79 -23.54
C TRP A 119 -0.97 7.21 -22.82
N SER A 120 -0.83 7.96 -21.73
CA SER A 120 -1.96 8.52 -20.99
C SER A 120 -1.66 9.93 -20.50
N PHE A 121 -2.72 10.70 -20.26
CA PHE A 121 -2.58 12.07 -19.74
C PHE A 121 -2.45 12.06 -18.23
N VAL A 122 -1.28 12.46 -17.71
CA VAL A 122 -1.04 12.64 -16.28
C VAL A 122 -1.17 14.14 -15.94
N LYS A 123 -2.15 14.50 -15.09
CA LYS A 123 -2.43 15.85 -14.58
C LYS A 123 -2.78 16.89 -15.67
N LYS A 124 -4.06 17.28 -15.75
CA LYS A 124 -4.49 18.46 -16.53
C LYS A 124 -4.07 19.74 -15.81
N SER A 125 -3.04 20.45 -16.29
CA SER A 125 -2.74 21.80 -15.80
C SER A 125 -3.59 22.83 -16.55
N VAL A 126 -4.89 22.88 -16.25
CA VAL A 126 -5.85 23.79 -16.92
C VAL A 126 -5.36 25.24 -16.87
N ARG A 127 -4.92 25.70 -15.70
CA ARG A 127 -4.28 27.02 -15.49
C ARG A 127 -3.05 27.29 -16.37
N ARG A 128 -2.30 26.27 -16.76
CA ARG A 128 -1.07 26.42 -17.56
C ARG A 128 -1.36 26.43 -19.07
N LEU A 129 -2.48 25.83 -19.47
CA LEU A 129 -3.01 25.87 -20.83
C LEU A 129 -3.70 27.22 -21.11
N GLU A 130 -4.39 27.78 -20.12
CA GLU A 130 -5.01 29.12 -20.20
C GLU A 130 -3.98 30.25 -20.38
N ILE A 131 -2.77 30.10 -19.82
CA ILE A 131 -1.72 31.14 -19.86
C ILE A 131 -0.85 31.01 -21.15
N GLN A 132 -1.13 30.06 -22.06
CA GLN A 132 -0.34 29.79 -23.28
C GLN A 132 1.19 29.84 -23.08
N THR A 133 1.69 29.48 -21.90
CA THR A 133 3.13 29.53 -21.68
C THR A 133 3.75 28.33 -22.38
N PRO A 134 4.62 28.51 -23.38
CA PRO A 134 5.25 27.38 -24.05
C PRO A 134 5.95 26.52 -22.99
N ARG A 135 5.78 25.18 -23.09
CA ARG A 135 6.48 24.24 -22.21
C ARG A 135 7.97 24.56 -22.34
N ARG A 136 8.65 24.94 -21.25
CA ARG A 136 10.12 24.99 -21.24
C ARG A 136 10.60 23.61 -21.69
N ALA A 137 11.35 23.58 -22.79
CA ALA A 137 11.96 22.38 -23.35
C ALA A 137 12.91 21.77 -22.31
N GLY A 138 12.40 20.81 -21.55
CA GLY A 138 13.16 20.17 -20.46
C GLY A 138 12.63 18.80 -20.08
N TRP A 139 11.76 18.21 -20.91
CA TRP A 139 11.24 16.85 -20.73
C TRP A 139 11.74 15.98 -21.87
N ALA A 140 13.05 15.91 -21.97
CA ALA A 140 13.79 14.88 -22.69
C ALA A 140 15.17 14.78 -22.02
N ARG A 141 15.22 14.24 -20.80
CA ARG A 141 16.35 13.40 -20.45
C ARG A 141 15.90 11.97 -20.69
N VAL A 142 16.02 11.58 -21.95
CA VAL A 142 16.33 10.19 -22.31
C VAL A 142 17.50 9.79 -21.42
N GLY A 143 17.45 8.59 -20.84
CA GLY A 143 18.49 8.09 -19.96
C GLY A 143 19.87 8.27 -20.58
N ASP A 144 20.75 8.93 -19.83
CA ASP A 144 22.19 8.85 -20.05
C ASP A 144 22.69 7.72 -19.15
N VAL A 145 23.11 6.64 -19.83
CA VAL A 145 24.06 5.55 -19.46
C VAL A 145 23.92 4.91 -18.07
#